data_AF-A0A1M4E5P2-F1
#
_entry.id   AF-A0A1M4E5P2-F1
#
_cell.length_a   1.000
_cell.length_b   1.000
_cell.length_c   1.000
_cell.angle_alpha   90.00
_cell.angle_beta   90.00
_cell.angle_gamma   90.00
#
_symmetry.space_group_name_H-M   'P 1'
#
loop_
_entity.id
_entity.type
_entity.pdbx_description
1 polymer ?
#
loop_
_entity_poly.entity_id
_entity_poly.type
_entity_poly.pdbx_seq_one_letter_code
_entity_poly.pdbx_strand_id
1 'polypeptide(L)'
;MTPNVLALYALVALTVALAVGYLGRYVIARPPVGWMVGTDIAVMVTALVVMPFAYLHVPVGVVVSIFGLVVLTLTQLTLAPVLGGRWAMITAPALCAADVAAYAAGWPVALLVINDALLILLVVGVVNLWAQAAVTPAQVAALAAALTVYDTLATGLSSLMVDFVQRMPGLPFSPVLATSYGRTRR
;
A
#
# COMPACT_ATOMS: atom_id res chain seq x y z
N MET A 1 11.55 -18.57 18.61
CA MET A 1 10.99 -17.80 17.49
C MET A 1 10.26 -16.60 18.07
N THR A 2 10.59 -15.38 17.66
CA THR A 2 9.96 -14.17 18.19
C THR A 2 8.47 -14.19 17.81
N PRO A 3 7.53 -13.97 18.77
CA PRO A 3 6.09 -14.07 18.53
C PRO A 3 5.58 -13.19 17.36
N ASN A 4 6.34 -12.15 17.01
CA ASN A 4 6.04 -11.21 15.92
C ASN A 4 6.12 -11.85 14.51
N VAL A 5 6.93 -12.90 14.32
CA VAL A 5 7.06 -13.55 12.99
C VAL A 5 5.81 -14.36 12.65
N LEU A 6 5.23 -15.04 13.63
CA LEU A 6 3.98 -15.78 13.45
C LEU A 6 2.80 -14.84 13.16
N ALA A 7 2.72 -13.71 13.86
CA ALA A 7 1.72 -12.68 13.61
C ALA A 7 1.83 -12.12 12.18
N LEU A 8 3.06 -11.86 11.71
CA LEU A 8 3.31 -11.43 10.34
C LEU A 8 2.85 -12.47 9.32
N TYR A 9 3.23 -13.74 9.49
CA TYR A 9 2.78 -14.81 8.57
C TYR A 9 1.26 -14.97 8.58
N ALA A 10 0.62 -14.83 9.74
CA ALA A 10 -0.83 -14.85 9.86
C ALA A 10 -1.49 -13.68 9.10
N LEU A 11 -0.94 -12.46 9.22
CA LEU A 11 -1.44 -11.28 8.47
C LEU A 11 -1.25 -11.44 6.96
N VAL A 12 -0.11 -11.96 6.52
CA VAL A 12 0.13 -12.25 5.09
C VAL A 12 -0.87 -13.29 4.58
N ALA A 13 -1.05 -14.40 5.30
CA ALA A 13 -2.02 -15.43 4.94
C ALA A 13 -3.46 -14.89 4.90
N LEU A 14 -3.83 -14.06 5.88
CA LEU A 14 -5.12 -13.37 5.91
C LEU A 14 -5.30 -12.46 4.70
N THR A 15 -4.28 -11.69 4.34
CA THR A 15 -4.33 -10.78 3.19
C THR A 15 -4.55 -11.54 1.88
N VAL A 16 -3.83 -12.66 1.69
CA VAL A 16 -4.01 -13.53 0.52
C VAL A 16 -5.42 -14.12 0.50
N ALA A 17 -5.91 -14.65 1.62
CA ALA A 17 -7.25 -15.22 1.73
C ALA A 17 -8.35 -14.17 1.44
N LEU A 18 -8.19 -12.95 1.94
CA LEU A 18 -9.09 -11.83 1.65
C LEU A 18 -9.03 -11.43 0.19
N ALA A 19 -7.85 -11.38 -0.43
CA ALA A 19 -7.71 -11.02 -1.85
C ALA A 19 -8.43 -12.02 -2.76
N VAL A 20 -8.23 -13.33 -2.53
CA VAL A 20 -8.91 -14.40 -3.27
C VAL A 20 -10.41 -14.39 -2.98
N GLY A 21 -10.80 -14.25 -1.72
CA GLY A 21 -12.19 -14.21 -1.30
C GLY A 21 -12.95 -12.99 -1.81
N TYR A 22 -12.25 -11.87 -2.05
CA TYR A 22 -12.78 -10.68 -2.68
C TYR A 22 -13.00 -10.90 -4.18
N LEU A 23 -11.99 -11.46 -4.87
CA LEU A 23 -12.05 -11.73 -6.31
C LEU A 23 -13.22 -12.64 -6.69
N GLY A 24 -13.51 -13.64 -5.86
CA GLY A 24 -14.61 -14.57 -6.09
C GLY A 24 -16.01 -14.01 -5.79
N ARG A 25 -16.12 -12.84 -5.15
CA ARG A 25 -17.41 -12.29 -4.67
C ARG A 25 -17.76 -10.91 -5.23
N TYR A 26 -16.76 -10.09 -5.52
CA TYR A 26 -16.96 -8.68 -5.83
C TYR A 26 -16.29 -8.29 -7.14
N VAL A 27 -17.01 -7.48 -7.91
CA VAL A 27 -16.50 -6.85 -9.14
C VAL A 27 -16.27 -5.38 -8.85
N ILE A 28 -15.04 -4.93 -9.04
CA ILE A 28 -14.70 -3.51 -8.94
C ILE A 28 -15.26 -2.83 -10.19
N ALA A 29 -15.96 -1.72 -10.01
CA ALA A 29 -16.44 -0.91 -11.12
C ALA A 29 -15.23 -0.50 -11.97
N ARG A 30 -15.13 -1.06 -13.17
CA ARG A 30 -14.02 -0.75 -14.07
C ARG A 30 -14.11 0.73 -14.39
N PRO A 31 -13.07 1.53 -14.11
CA PRO A 31 -13.01 2.84 -14.71
C PRO A 31 -12.98 2.63 -16.24
N PRO A 32 -13.46 3.59 -17.05
CA PRO A 32 -13.38 3.53 -18.51
C PRO A 32 -11.93 3.75 -18.97
N VAL A 33 -11.00 2.99 -18.39
CA VAL A 33 -9.60 2.99 -18.78
C VAL A 33 -9.50 2.11 -20.01
N GLY A 34 -8.89 2.64 -21.06
CA GLY A 34 -8.56 1.87 -22.25
C GLY A 34 -7.72 0.63 -21.91
N TRP A 35 -7.50 -0.22 -22.91
CA TRP A 35 -6.63 -1.39 -22.73
C TRP A 35 -5.23 -0.92 -22.36
N MET A 36 -4.59 -1.54 -21.35
CA MET A 36 -3.20 -1.22 -21.04
C MET A 36 -2.32 -1.56 -22.22
N VAL A 37 -1.60 -0.56 -22.74
CA VAL A 37 -0.61 -0.74 -23.80
C VAL A 37 0.79 -0.88 -23.19
N GLY A 38 1.76 -1.35 -23.98
CA GLY A 38 3.15 -1.49 -23.50
C GLY A 38 3.76 -0.19 -22.98
N THR A 39 3.36 0.96 -23.55
CA THR A 39 3.75 2.30 -23.09
C THR A 39 3.30 2.57 -21.66
N ASP A 40 2.11 2.12 -21.26
CA ASP A 40 1.59 2.34 -19.92
C ASP A 40 2.45 1.61 -18.88
N ILE A 41 2.93 0.42 -19.23
CA ILE A 41 3.83 -0.37 -18.38
C ILE A 41 5.17 0.30 -18.26
N ALA A 42 5.72 0.81 -19.37
CA ALA A 42 6.98 1.56 -19.34
C ALA A 42 6.87 2.78 -18.43
N VAL A 43 5.80 3.59 -18.58
CA VAL A 43 5.52 4.74 -17.72
C VAL A 43 5.40 4.33 -16.25
N MET A 44 4.66 3.26 -15.96
CA MET A 44 4.48 2.76 -14.62
C MET A 44 5.79 2.25 -14.00
N VAL A 45 6.61 1.50 -14.74
CA VAL A 45 7.95 1.07 -14.31
C VAL A 45 8.82 2.28 -14.04
N THR A 46 8.89 3.24 -14.98
CA THR A 46 9.69 4.46 -14.79
C THR A 46 9.23 5.23 -13.57
N ALA A 47 7.92 5.40 -13.37
CA ALA A 47 7.37 6.05 -12.19
C ALA A 47 7.80 5.30 -10.91
N LEU A 48 7.62 3.97 -10.85
CA LEU A 48 7.99 3.16 -9.69
C LEU A 48 9.49 3.21 -9.38
N VAL A 49 10.35 3.26 -10.40
CA VAL A 49 11.81 3.35 -10.25
C VAL A 49 12.26 4.75 -9.82
N VAL A 50 11.67 5.81 -10.39
CA VAL A 50 12.08 7.20 -10.13
C VAL A 50 11.52 7.72 -8.80
N MET A 51 10.32 7.29 -8.43
CA MET A 51 9.56 7.80 -7.29
C MET A 51 10.33 7.73 -5.95
N PRO A 52 11.05 6.64 -5.60
CA PRO A 52 11.89 6.61 -4.39
C PRO A 52 12.98 7.69 -4.35
N PHE A 53 13.61 8.01 -5.48
CA PHE A 53 14.61 9.07 -5.57
C PHE A 53 13.97 10.46 -5.49
N ALA A 54 12.82 10.64 -6.14
CA ALA A 54 12.07 11.88 -6.08
C ALA A 54 11.63 12.18 -4.64
N TYR A 55 11.24 11.17 -3.87
CA TYR A 55 10.83 11.33 -2.48
C TYR A 55 11.90 11.91 -1.55
N LEU A 56 13.19 11.77 -1.88
CA LEU A 56 14.26 12.40 -1.10
C LEU A 56 14.30 13.93 -1.22
N HIS A 57 13.67 14.49 -2.24
CA HIS A 57 13.72 15.93 -2.54
C HIS A 57 12.37 16.63 -2.33
N VAL A 58 11.31 15.86 -2.09
CA VAL A 58 9.95 16.38 -1.92
C VAL A 58 9.69 16.71 -0.43
N PRO A 59 9.05 17.86 -0.11
CA PRO A 59 8.66 18.19 1.25
C PRO A 59 7.74 17.13 1.85
N VAL A 60 7.97 16.78 3.12
CA VAL A 60 7.25 15.70 3.82
C VAL A 60 5.73 15.88 3.78
N GLY A 61 5.22 17.11 3.93
CA GLY A 61 3.79 17.39 3.85
C GLY A 61 3.16 17.04 2.50
N VAL A 62 3.91 17.20 1.40
CA VAL A 62 3.45 16.82 0.06
C VAL A 62 3.41 15.31 -0.08
N VAL A 63 4.44 14.61 0.41
CA VAL A 63 4.49 13.14 0.41
C VAL A 63 3.30 12.56 1.18
N VAL A 64 3.08 13.01 2.42
CA VAL A 64 1.96 12.59 3.26
C VAL A 64 0.62 12.85 2.59
N SER A 65 0.45 14.01 1.94
CA SER A 65 -0.80 14.35 1.25
C SER A 65 -1.08 13.44 0.05
N ILE A 66 -0.05 13.13 -0.76
CA ILE A 66 -0.16 12.21 -1.89
C ILE A 66 -0.49 10.80 -1.39
N PHE A 67 0.23 10.31 -0.38
CA PHE A 67 -0.06 8.99 0.21
C PHE A 67 -1.47 8.94 0.80
N GLY A 68 -1.89 9.95 1.55
CA GLY A 68 -3.23 10.03 2.12
C GLY A 68 -4.31 10.00 1.04
N LEU A 69 -4.12 10.70 -0.07
CA LEU A 69 -5.04 10.67 -1.22
C LEU A 69 -5.10 9.27 -1.86
N VAL A 70 -3.95 8.64 -2.09
CA VAL A 70 -3.87 7.29 -2.66
C VAL A 70 -4.53 6.26 -1.73
N VAL A 71 -4.23 6.31 -0.44
CA VAL A 71 -4.83 5.43 0.57
C VAL A 71 -6.34 5.62 0.62
N LEU A 72 -6.82 6.86 0.68
CA LEU A 72 -8.24 7.19 0.72
C LEU A 72 -8.98 6.67 -0.52
N THR A 73 -8.44 6.96 -1.71
CA THR A 73 -9.07 6.58 -2.99
C THR A 73 -9.10 5.06 -3.15
N LEU A 74 -7.99 4.37 -2.90
CA LEU A 74 -7.94 2.91 -2.96
C LEU A 74 -8.85 2.26 -1.92
N THR A 75 -8.87 2.76 -0.69
CA THR A 75 -9.77 2.25 0.37
C THR A 75 -11.22 2.41 -0.02
N GLN A 76 -11.60 3.57 -0.58
CA GLN A 76 -12.95 3.83 -1.05
C GLN A 76 -13.33 2.89 -2.21
N LEU A 77 -12.44 2.68 -3.18
CA LEU A 77 -12.65 1.77 -4.30
C LEU A 77 -12.79 0.31 -3.83
N THR A 78 -11.96 -0.13 -2.90
CA THR A 78 -12.02 -1.49 -2.34
C THR A 78 -13.31 -1.72 -1.55
N LEU A 79 -13.75 -0.75 -0.75
CA LEU A 79 -14.92 -0.88 0.11
C LEU A 79 -16.25 -0.66 -0.63
N ALA A 80 -16.26 0.06 -1.74
CA ALA A 80 -17.49 0.40 -2.46
C ALA A 80 -18.32 -0.83 -2.90
N PRO A 81 -17.74 -1.91 -3.44
CA PRO A 81 -18.49 -3.13 -3.78
C PRO A 81 -19.00 -3.91 -2.56
N VAL A 82 -18.37 -3.74 -1.39
CA VAL A 82 -18.66 -4.52 -0.18
C VAL A 82 -19.73 -3.84 0.68
N LEU A 83 -19.56 -2.54 0.92
CA LEU A 83 -20.43 -1.75 1.80
C LEU A 83 -21.49 -0.95 1.01
N GLY A 84 -21.34 -0.86 -0.31
CA GLY A 84 -22.08 0.06 -1.15
C GLY A 84 -21.45 1.46 -1.18
N GLY A 85 -21.70 2.21 -2.26
CA GLY A 85 -21.02 3.48 -2.54
C GLY A 85 -21.15 4.52 -1.43
N ARG A 86 -22.34 4.68 -0.83
CA ARG A 86 -22.56 5.68 0.24
C ARG A 86 -21.78 5.35 1.51
N TRP A 87 -21.77 4.08 1.93
CA TRP A 87 -21.06 3.67 3.13
C TRP A 87 -19.55 3.72 2.93
N ALA A 88 -19.05 3.32 1.75
CA ALA A 88 -17.63 3.46 1.41
C ALA A 88 -17.14 4.92 1.42
N MET A 89 -17.98 5.89 0.99
CA MET A 89 -17.66 7.31 1.09
C MET A 89 -17.55 7.81 2.54
N ILE A 90 -18.14 7.13 3.51
CA ILE A 90 -18.05 7.50 4.93
C ILE A 90 -16.92 6.72 5.61
N THR A 91 -16.84 5.41 5.37
CA THR A 91 -15.89 4.54 6.06
C THR A 91 -14.45 4.76 5.61
N ALA A 92 -14.20 5.02 4.33
CA ALA A 92 -12.85 5.29 3.83
C ALA A 92 -12.23 6.55 4.45
N PRO A 93 -12.88 7.74 4.44
CA PRO A 93 -12.31 8.90 5.13
C PRO A 93 -12.32 8.73 6.64
N ALA A 94 -13.27 8.01 7.24
CA ALA A 94 -13.24 7.73 8.68
C ALA A 94 -12.02 6.90 9.09
N LEU A 95 -11.64 5.87 8.31
CA LEU A 95 -10.43 5.09 8.55
C LEU A 95 -9.16 5.91 8.37
N CYS A 96 -9.09 6.72 7.32
CA CYS A 96 -7.95 7.61 7.10
C CYS A 96 -7.82 8.69 8.20
N ALA A 97 -8.96 9.26 8.63
CA ALA A 97 -8.99 10.22 9.74
C ALA A 97 -8.61 9.54 11.06
N ALA A 98 -8.99 8.28 11.27
CA ALA A 98 -8.60 7.52 12.45
C ALA A 98 -7.08 7.27 12.49
N ASP A 99 -6.42 7.01 11.37
CA ASP A 99 -4.95 6.90 11.27
C ASP A 99 -4.28 8.22 11.69
N VAL A 100 -4.74 9.34 11.12
CA VAL A 100 -4.23 10.68 11.44
C VAL A 100 -4.50 11.05 12.91
N ALA A 101 -5.67 10.71 13.44
CA ALA A 101 -6.03 10.97 14.83
C ALA A 101 -5.20 10.13 15.80
N ALA A 102 -5.00 8.83 15.51
CA ALA A 102 -4.15 7.96 16.31
C ALA A 102 -2.69 8.43 16.32
N TYR A 103 -2.21 8.93 15.18
CA TYR A 103 -0.91 9.59 15.06
C TYR A 103 -0.84 10.85 15.93
N ALA A 104 -1.80 11.78 15.79
CA ALA A 104 -1.84 13.03 16.53
C ALA A 104 -2.00 12.82 18.05
N ALA A 105 -2.72 11.78 18.46
CA ALA A 105 -2.91 11.41 19.86
C ALA A 105 -1.74 10.61 20.45
N GLY A 106 -0.76 10.20 19.63
CA GLY A 106 0.37 9.40 20.07
C GLY A 106 -0.02 8.01 20.57
N TRP A 107 -1.00 7.36 19.93
CA TRP A 107 -1.48 6.01 20.30
C TRP A 107 -0.84 4.94 19.41
N PRO A 108 0.34 4.40 19.77
CA PRO A 108 1.15 3.58 18.87
C PRO A 108 0.47 2.26 18.46
N VAL A 109 -0.27 1.63 19.38
CA VAL A 109 -0.99 0.38 19.10
C VAL A 109 -2.19 0.62 18.19
N ALA A 110 -2.95 1.69 18.42
CA ALA A 110 -4.07 2.06 17.56
C ALA A 110 -3.58 2.41 16.15
N LEU A 111 -2.51 3.20 16.07
CA LEU A 111 -1.86 3.56 14.80
C LEU A 111 -1.41 2.30 14.05
N LEU A 112 -0.74 1.36 14.72
CA LEU A 112 -0.30 0.10 14.11
C LEU A 112 -1.48 -0.71 13.53
N VAL A 113 -2.53 -0.92 14.33
CA VAL A 113 -3.70 -1.72 13.92
C VAL A 113 -4.46 -1.08 12.77
N ILE A 114 -4.68 0.24 12.83
CA ILE A 114 -5.38 0.97 11.76
C ILE A 114 -4.54 0.97 10.48
N ASN A 115 -3.23 1.19 10.59
CA ASN A 115 -2.31 1.19 9.46
C ASN A 115 -2.26 -0.19 8.80
N ASP A 116 -2.14 -1.27 9.56
CA ASP A 116 -2.16 -2.64 9.05
C ASP A 116 -3.49 -2.94 8.33
N ALA A 117 -4.63 -2.52 8.90
CA ALA A 117 -5.93 -2.69 8.27
C ALA A 117 -6.03 -1.93 6.93
N LEU A 118 -5.55 -0.69 6.88
CA LEU A 118 -5.49 0.10 5.64
C LEU A 118 -4.57 -0.57 4.61
N LEU A 119 -3.38 -1.04 5.01
CA LEU A 119 -2.46 -1.73 4.12
C LEU A 119 -3.08 -3.01 3.53
N ILE A 120 -3.77 -3.81 4.35
CA ILE A 120 -4.49 -4.99 3.87
C ILE A 120 -5.55 -4.60 2.83
N LEU A 121 -6.35 -3.58 3.11
CA LEU A 121 -7.38 -3.09 2.18
C LEU A 121 -6.78 -2.58 0.87
N LEU A 122 -5.62 -1.90 0.94
CA LEU A 122 -4.88 -1.44 -0.22
C LEU A 122 -4.38 -2.61 -1.06
N VAL A 123 -3.73 -3.61 -0.44
CA VAL A 123 -3.23 -4.79 -1.14
C VAL A 123 -4.36 -5.56 -1.79
N VAL A 124 -5.44 -5.83 -1.05
CA VAL A 124 -6.64 -6.52 -1.58
C VAL A 124 -7.22 -5.73 -2.76
N GLY A 125 -7.37 -4.42 -2.62
CA GLY A 125 -7.90 -3.53 -3.66
C GLY A 125 -7.05 -3.53 -4.93
N VAL A 126 -5.76 -3.27 -4.81
CA VAL A 126 -4.83 -3.16 -5.94
C VAL A 126 -4.72 -4.51 -6.66
N VAL A 127 -4.55 -5.61 -5.94
CA VAL A 127 -4.45 -6.94 -6.56
C VAL A 127 -5.73 -7.28 -7.33
N ASN A 128 -6.90 -7.01 -6.76
CA ASN A 128 -8.18 -7.26 -7.43
C ASN A 128 -8.42 -6.31 -8.61
N LEU A 129 -8.04 -5.03 -8.48
CA LEU A 129 -8.12 -4.08 -9.57
C LEU A 129 -7.28 -4.54 -10.76
N TRP A 130 -6.07 -5.03 -10.51
CA TRP A 130 -5.17 -5.54 -11.54
C TRP A 130 -5.65 -6.84 -12.15
N ALA A 131 -6.11 -7.78 -11.32
CA ALA A 131 -6.66 -9.06 -11.79
C ALA A 131 -7.93 -8.87 -12.63
N GLN A 132 -8.73 -7.84 -12.33
CA GLN A 132 -9.95 -7.52 -13.06
C GLN A 132 -9.73 -6.51 -14.19
N ALA A 133 -8.58 -5.83 -14.24
CA ALA A 133 -8.18 -4.98 -15.36
C ALA A 133 -7.79 -5.86 -16.56
N ALA A 134 -7.90 -5.29 -17.77
CA ALA A 134 -7.52 -5.97 -19.01
C ALA A 134 -5.99 -6.02 -19.20
N VAL A 135 -5.25 -6.49 -18.18
CA VAL A 135 -3.80 -6.66 -18.23
C VAL A 135 -3.50 -8.08 -18.70
N THR A 136 -2.68 -8.23 -19.73
CA THR A 136 -2.30 -9.55 -20.22
C THR A 136 -1.25 -10.20 -19.29
N PRO A 137 -1.19 -11.54 -19.19
CA PRO A 137 -0.17 -12.22 -18.38
C PRO A 137 1.27 -11.85 -18.77
N ALA A 138 1.52 -11.62 -20.06
CA ALA A 138 2.82 -11.19 -20.57
C ALA A 138 3.22 -9.81 -20.02
N GLN A 139 2.27 -8.89 -19.91
CA GLN A 139 2.49 -7.56 -19.35
C GLN A 139 2.77 -7.62 -17.85
N VAL A 140 2.03 -8.46 -17.11
CA VAL A 140 2.30 -8.70 -15.68
C VAL A 140 3.70 -9.30 -15.50
N ALA A 141 4.09 -10.28 -16.32
CA ALA A 141 5.41 -10.90 -16.25
C ALA A 141 6.53 -9.91 -16.58
N ALA A 142 6.36 -9.07 -17.61
CA ALA A 142 7.33 -8.05 -17.99
C ALA A 142 7.53 -7.01 -16.88
N LEU A 143 6.44 -6.54 -16.26
CA LEU A 143 6.51 -5.66 -15.10
C LEU A 143 7.23 -6.34 -13.93
N ALA A 144 6.85 -7.56 -13.58
CA ALA A 144 7.45 -8.30 -12.47
C ALA A 144 8.96 -8.49 -12.68
N ALA A 145 9.38 -8.82 -13.90
CA ALA A 145 10.79 -8.94 -14.26
C ALA A 145 11.52 -7.60 -14.11
N ALA A 146 10.96 -6.51 -14.65
CA ALA A 146 11.56 -5.17 -14.54
C ALA A 146 11.70 -4.72 -13.07
N LEU A 147 10.66 -4.94 -12.26
CA LEU A 147 10.68 -4.62 -10.83
C LEU A 147 11.65 -5.49 -10.05
N THR A 148 11.80 -6.76 -10.41
CA THR A 148 12.79 -7.65 -9.77
C THR A 148 14.21 -7.20 -10.09
N VAL A 149 14.49 -6.79 -11.34
CA VAL A 149 15.79 -6.23 -11.72
C VAL A 149 16.05 -4.94 -10.94
N TYR A 150 15.07 -4.04 -10.91
CA TYR A 150 15.17 -2.80 -10.13
C TYR A 150 15.43 -3.08 -8.65
N ASP A 151 14.67 -3.96 -8.01
CA ASP A 151 14.76 -4.24 -6.59
C ASP A 151 16.11 -4.87 -6.23
N THR A 152 16.62 -5.76 -7.08
CA THR A 152 17.96 -6.36 -6.93
C THR A 152 19.04 -5.29 -6.99
N LEU A 153 18.94 -4.35 -7.94
CA LEU A 153 19.89 -3.25 -8.09
C LEU A 153 19.78 -2.24 -6.94
N ALA A 154 18.57 -1.82 -6.58
CA ALA A 154 18.31 -0.87 -5.51
C ALA A 154 18.79 -1.43 -4.16
N THR A 155 18.44 -2.68 -3.85
CA THR A 155 18.85 -3.34 -2.60
C THR A 155 20.35 -3.65 -2.59
N GLY A 156 20.92 -4.05 -3.73
CA GLY A 156 22.34 -4.42 -3.82
C GLY A 156 23.31 -3.25 -3.93
N LEU A 157 22.89 -2.13 -4.52
CA LEU A 157 23.80 -1.03 -4.90
C LEU A 157 23.48 0.31 -4.24
N SER A 158 22.40 0.44 -3.47
CA SER A 158 22.00 1.73 -2.91
C SER A 158 21.67 1.69 -1.42
N SER A 159 21.99 2.79 -0.71
CA SER A 159 21.51 3.06 0.66
C SER A 159 20.10 3.64 0.69
N LEU A 160 19.42 3.77 -0.46
CA LEU A 160 18.14 4.48 -0.59
C LEU A 160 17.07 3.98 0.36
N MET A 161 16.95 2.66 0.53
CA MET A 161 15.97 2.11 1.46
C MET A 161 16.31 2.43 2.91
N VAL A 162 17.59 2.50 3.27
CA VAL A 162 18.03 2.92 4.61
C VAL A 162 17.68 4.39 4.82
N ASP A 163 17.99 5.26 3.87
CA ASP A 163 17.73 6.70 3.96
C ASP A 163 16.23 7.03 3.97
N PHE A 164 15.44 6.28 3.21
CA PHE A 164 13.97 6.39 3.17
C PHE A 164 13.35 5.92 4.50
N VAL A 165 13.76 4.75 5.01
CA VAL A 165 13.31 4.22 6.31
C VAL A 165 13.69 5.13 7.47
N GLN A 166 14.81 5.86 7.38
CA GLN A 166 15.21 6.85 8.39
C GLN A 166 14.39 8.15 8.35
N ARG A 167 13.82 8.52 7.20
CA ARG A 167 13.01 9.75 7.05
C ARG A 167 11.53 9.58 7.41
N MET A 168 11.03 8.35 7.38
CA MET A 168 9.64 8.02 7.62
C MET A 168 9.18 7.79 9.08
N PRO A 169 10.03 7.62 10.11
CA PRO A 169 9.53 7.36 11.46
C PRO A 169 8.68 8.52 11.97
N GLY A 170 7.45 8.21 12.40
CA GLY A 170 6.56 9.20 13.01
C GLY A 170 5.86 10.11 12.01
N LEU A 171 5.44 9.60 10.86
CA LEU A 171 4.53 10.27 9.94
C LEU A 171 3.22 9.47 9.77
N PRO A 172 2.07 10.12 9.57
CA PRO A 172 0.81 9.42 9.26
C PRO A 172 0.92 8.72 7.91
N PHE A 173 0.23 7.60 7.74
CA PHE A 173 0.27 6.72 6.55
C PHE A 173 1.63 6.07 6.20
N SER A 174 2.69 6.29 6.98
CA SER A 174 3.94 5.55 6.80
C SER A 174 3.74 4.08 7.15
N PRO A 175 4.33 3.12 6.42
CA PRO A 175 4.39 1.72 6.86
C PRO A 175 5.05 1.66 8.23
N VAL A 176 4.29 1.27 9.25
CA VAL A 176 4.80 1.22 10.61
C VAL A 176 5.43 -0.13 10.87
N LEU A 177 6.76 -0.18 10.93
CA LEU A 177 7.45 -1.41 11.29
C LEU A 177 7.16 -1.76 12.76
N ALA A 178 6.49 -2.89 13.00
CA ALA A 178 6.20 -3.38 14.36
C ALA A 178 7.47 -3.57 15.22
N THR A 179 8.63 -3.70 14.59
CA THR A 179 9.94 -3.74 15.26
C THR A 179 10.33 -2.43 15.93
N SER A 180 9.76 -1.29 15.52
CA SER A 180 10.00 0.04 16.11
C SER A 180 9.41 0.20 17.52
N TYR A 181 8.39 -0.59 17.87
CA TYR A 181 7.76 -0.54 19.20
C TYR A 181 8.26 -1.61 20.17
N GLY A 182 9.15 -2.50 19.73
CA GLY A 182 9.72 -3.57 20.55
C GLY A 182 10.89 -3.17 21.44
N ARG A 183 11.33 -1.89 21.43
CA ARG A 183 12.59 -1.44 22.05
C ARG A 183 12.44 -0.49 23.25
N THR A 184 11.33 -0.53 23.98
CA THR A 184 11.11 0.24 25.21
C THR A 184 10.92 -0.64 26.45
N ARG A 185 11.93 -1.48 26.73
CA ARG A 185 12.24 -1.94 28.10
C ARG A 185 13.75 -2.20 28.22
N ARG A 186 14.52 -1.15 28.49
CA ARG A 186 15.72 -1.21 29.34
C ARG A 186 15.79 0.08 30.13
#